data_AF-A0A2W5NS33-F1
#
_entry.id   AF-A0A2W5NS33-F1
#
_cell.length_a   1.000
_cell.length_b   1.000
_cell.length_c   1.000
_cell.angle_alpha   90.00
_cell.angle_beta   90.00
_cell.angle_gamma   90.00
#
_symmetry.space_group_name_H-M   'P 1'
#
loop_
_entity.id
_entity.type
_entity.pdbx_description
1 polymer ?
#
loop_
_entity_poly.entity_id
_entity_poly.type
_entity_poly.pdbx_seq_one_letter_code
_entity_poly.pdbx_strand_id
1 'polypeptide(L)'
;MTDIHLIDAMLCWNNGFDGATPAFKVFRHPDRNDTSRHYRHSVGACFDYWRELDEKGRLLQLMVEVWQISAFYEVPSSLVAEGLLVIPEYRGLLARDCLPERYHGEFNPALLHERGGEHLEDRLDRLEDTGKAAGIFRTEPE
;
A
#
# COMPACT_ATOMS: atom_id res chain seq x y z
N MET A 1 10.89 4.56 7.79
CA MET A 1 9.60 5.17 7.40
C MET A 1 8.67 5.00 8.59
N THR A 2 8.09 6.08 9.12
CA THR A 2 7.21 5.98 10.30
C THR A 2 5.81 5.61 9.84
N ASP A 3 5.22 4.59 10.46
CA ASP A 3 3.89 4.14 10.11
C ASP A 3 2.81 5.18 10.47
N ILE A 4 1.81 5.28 9.59
CA ILE A 4 0.61 6.09 9.76
C ILE A 4 -0.58 5.16 9.56
N HIS A 5 -1.25 4.81 10.66
CA HIS A 5 -2.43 3.96 10.61
C HIS A 5 -3.52 4.58 9.75
N LEU A 6 -4.27 3.74 9.04
CA LEU A 6 -5.30 4.19 8.10
C LEU A 6 -6.36 5.10 8.74
N ILE A 7 -6.67 4.90 10.02
CA ILE A 7 -7.61 5.75 10.76
C ILE A 7 -7.10 7.20 10.91
N ASP A 8 -5.78 7.39 10.92
CA ASP A 8 -5.13 8.69 11.04
C ASP A 8 -4.59 9.20 9.69
N ALA A 9 -4.76 8.45 8.60
CA ALA A 9 -4.15 8.77 7.33
C ALA A 9 -4.91 9.88 6.59
N MET A 10 -4.21 10.97 6.30
CA MET A 10 -4.66 12.05 5.43
C MET A 10 -3.83 12.03 4.15
N LEU A 11 -4.47 11.80 3.01
CA LEU A 11 -3.84 11.79 1.69
C LEU A 11 -3.84 13.23 1.18
N CYS A 12 -2.68 13.73 0.78
CA CYS A 12 -2.51 15.09 0.27
C CYS A 12 -1.80 15.07 -1.07
N TRP A 13 -2.28 15.84 -2.04
CA TRP A 13 -1.67 15.89 -3.37
C TRP A 13 -1.76 17.25 -4.05
N ASN A 14 -0.91 17.42 -5.05
CA ASN A 14 -1.04 18.39 -6.12
C ASN A 14 -0.74 17.68 -7.44
N ASN A 15 -1.33 18.15 -8.52
CA ASN A 15 -1.25 17.52 -9.83
C ASN A 15 -0.39 18.30 -10.83
N GLY A 16 0.49 19.17 -10.33
CA GLY A 16 1.36 19.98 -11.17
C GLY A 16 0.69 21.12 -11.93
N PHE A 17 -0.57 21.46 -11.62
CA PHE A 17 -1.14 22.73 -12.08
C PHE A 17 -0.25 23.92 -11.66
N ASP A 18 -0.25 24.97 -12.48
CA ASP A 18 0.56 26.19 -12.29
C ASP A 18 2.09 25.96 -12.38
N GLY A 19 2.51 24.87 -13.03
CA GLY A 19 3.93 24.57 -13.29
C GLY A 19 4.65 23.85 -12.14
N ALA A 20 3.91 23.39 -11.13
CA ALA A 20 4.46 22.57 -10.06
C ALA A 20 4.80 21.15 -10.54
N THR A 21 5.70 20.46 -9.84
CA THR A 21 5.88 19.02 -10.03
C THR A 21 4.76 18.27 -9.29
N PRO A 22 4.05 17.33 -9.93
CA PRO A 22 3.06 16.51 -9.25
C PRO A 22 3.64 15.86 -8.00
N ALA A 23 2.89 15.89 -6.91
CA ALA A 23 3.32 15.31 -5.65
C ALA A 23 2.13 14.73 -4.88
N PHE A 24 2.39 13.66 -4.15
CA PHE A 24 1.46 13.00 -3.26
C PHE A 24 2.20 12.59 -1.98
N LYS A 25 1.54 12.70 -0.84
CA LYS A 25 2.08 12.27 0.44
C LYS A 25 0.96 11.98 1.43
N VAL A 26 1.20 11.04 2.31
CA VAL A 26 0.32 10.74 3.44
C VAL A 26 0.85 11.42 4.69
N PHE A 27 -0.03 12.13 5.39
CA PHE A 27 0.22 12.78 6.66
C PHE A 27 -0.64 12.15 7.75
N ARG A 28 -0.14 12.22 8.99
CA ARG A 28 -0.93 11.83 10.15
C ARG A 28 -1.87 12.98 10.51
N HIS A 29 -3.14 12.69 10.69
CA HIS A 29 -4.12 13.63 11.23
C HIS A 29 -4.20 13.49 12.76
N PRO A 30 -4.25 14.59 13.53
CA PRO A 30 -4.09 15.98 13.07
C PRO A 30 -2.65 16.27 12.63
N ASP A 31 -2.47 17.03 11.55
CA ASP A 31 -1.15 17.48 11.12
C ASP A 31 -0.65 18.60 12.04
N ARG A 32 0.17 18.23 13.02
CA ARG A 32 0.68 19.15 14.04
C ARG A 32 1.68 20.17 13.50
N ASN A 33 2.29 19.90 12.35
CA ASN A 33 3.35 20.73 11.78
C ASN A 33 2.84 21.60 10.61
N ASP A 34 1.55 21.51 10.28
CA ASP A 34 0.93 22.25 9.17
C ASP A 34 1.66 22.00 7.83
N THR A 35 2.25 20.82 7.68
CA THR A 35 3.03 20.44 6.50
C THR A 35 2.15 20.12 5.29
N SER A 36 0.91 19.69 5.53
CA SER A 36 -0.07 19.37 4.51
C SER A 36 -0.56 20.59 3.72
N ARG A 37 -0.43 21.81 4.26
CA ARG A 37 -0.86 23.07 3.60
C ARG A 37 -0.17 23.33 2.26
N HIS A 38 0.97 22.70 2.03
CA HIS A 38 1.73 22.83 0.79
C HIS A 38 1.11 22.02 -0.35
N TYR A 39 0.05 21.26 -0.08
CA TYR A 39 -0.71 20.50 -1.05
C TYR A 39 -2.05 21.18 -1.33
N ARG A 40 -2.54 21.02 -2.55
CA ARG A 40 -3.75 21.70 -3.03
C ARG A 40 -5.02 20.96 -2.63
N HIS A 41 -4.93 19.63 -2.55
CA HIS A 41 -6.06 18.75 -2.29
C HIS A 41 -5.74 17.79 -1.15
N SER A 42 -6.77 17.38 -0.42
CA SER A 42 -6.66 16.40 0.64
C SER A 42 -7.94 15.57 0.79
N VAL A 43 -7.79 14.33 1.25
CA VAL A 43 -8.88 13.44 1.69
C VAL A 43 -8.41 12.57 2.86
N GLY A 44 -9.31 11.84 3.49
CA GLY A 44 -8.97 10.91 4.57
C GLY A 44 -9.39 11.39 5.96
N ALA A 45 -8.54 11.14 6.95
CA ALA A 45 -8.81 11.37 8.37
C ALA A 45 -9.09 12.83 8.79
N CYS A 46 -8.90 13.78 7.87
CA CYS A 46 -9.32 15.18 8.02
C CYS A 46 -10.83 15.41 7.82
N PHE A 47 -11.57 14.42 7.34
CA PHE A 47 -13.02 14.47 7.18
C PHE A 47 -13.72 13.53 8.16
N ASP A 48 -14.88 13.96 8.69
CA ASP A 48 -15.59 13.21 9.73
C ASP A 48 -16.08 11.85 9.24
N TYR A 49 -16.60 11.77 8.00
CA TYR A 49 -17.09 10.51 7.42
C TYR A 49 -16.03 9.40 7.42
N TRP A 50 -14.74 9.76 7.31
CA TRP A 50 -13.65 8.78 7.31
C TRP A 50 -13.55 8.04 8.64
N ARG A 51 -13.82 8.75 9.75
CA ARG A 51 -13.74 8.20 11.11
C ARG A 51 -14.95 7.35 11.47
N GLU A 52 -16.07 7.57 10.79
CA GLU A 52 -17.31 6.80 10.97
C GLU A 52 -17.24 5.42 10.29
N LEU A 53 -16.35 5.25 9.31
CA LEU A 53 -16.12 3.99 8.64
C LEU A 53 -15.37 2.99 9.54
N ASP A 54 -15.78 1.73 9.49
CA ASP A 54 -14.98 0.62 10.01
C ASP A 54 -13.70 0.43 9.19
N GLU A 55 -12.80 -0.46 9.63
CA GLU A 55 -11.51 -0.64 8.97
C GLU A 55 -11.66 -1.10 7.52
N LYS A 56 -12.57 -2.04 7.26
CA LYS A 56 -12.84 -2.55 5.91
C LYS A 56 -13.43 -1.46 5.02
N GLY A 57 -14.38 -0.68 5.52
CA GLY A 57 -14.95 0.47 4.84
C GLY A 57 -13.89 1.52 4.52
N ARG A 58 -12.98 1.83 5.45
CA ARG A 58 -11.84 2.73 5.21
C ARG A 58 -10.90 2.21 4.13
N LEU A 59 -10.60 0.91 4.12
CA LEU A 59 -9.76 0.32 3.07
C LEU A 59 -10.43 0.42 1.69
N LEU A 60 -11.73 0.12 1.60
CA LEU A 60 -12.47 0.29 0.34
C LEU A 60 -12.50 1.74 -0.11
N GLN A 61 -12.79 2.67 0.80
CA GLN A 61 -12.77 4.10 0.50
C GLN A 61 -11.38 4.55 0.03
N LEU A 62 -10.31 4.11 0.71
CA LEU A 62 -8.94 4.39 0.29
C LEU A 62 -8.70 3.99 -1.17
N MET A 63 -9.13 2.80 -1.59
CA MET A 63 -8.96 2.33 -2.97
C MET A 63 -9.71 3.20 -3.97
N VAL A 64 -10.93 3.64 -3.63
CA VAL A 64 -11.71 4.57 -4.46
C VAL A 64 -11.00 5.92 -4.60
N GLU A 65 -10.53 6.50 -3.49
CA GLU A 65 -9.81 7.77 -3.50
C GLU A 65 -8.51 7.68 -4.30
N VAL A 66 -7.73 6.61 -4.11
CA VAL A 66 -6.45 6.39 -4.83
C VAL A 66 -6.67 6.27 -6.33
N TRP A 67 -7.74 5.58 -6.73
CA TRP A 67 -8.15 5.51 -8.14
C TRP A 67 -8.53 6.90 -8.67
N GLN A 68 -9.33 7.68 -7.91
CA GLN A 68 -9.72 9.03 -8.32
C GLN A 68 -8.52 9.99 -8.44
N ILE A 69 -7.60 9.95 -7.47
CA ILE A 69 -6.37 10.76 -7.46
C ILE A 69 -5.53 10.45 -8.70
N SER A 70 -5.37 9.17 -9.04
CA SER A 70 -4.54 8.79 -10.19
C SER A 70 -5.24 9.07 -11.53
N ALA A 71 -6.55 8.79 -11.62
CA ALA A 71 -7.29 8.84 -12.89
C ALA A 71 -7.79 10.24 -13.26
N PHE A 72 -8.27 11.02 -12.28
CA PHE A 72 -8.88 12.34 -12.54
C PHE A 72 -7.99 13.51 -12.19
N TYR A 73 -7.11 13.34 -11.20
CA TYR A 73 -6.13 14.37 -10.85
C TYR A 73 -4.78 14.14 -11.54
N GLU A 74 -4.66 13.16 -12.44
CA GLU A 74 -3.45 12.90 -13.24
C GLU A 74 -2.16 12.78 -12.39
N VAL A 75 -2.28 12.37 -11.13
CA VAL A 75 -1.12 12.11 -10.28
C VAL A 75 -0.53 10.76 -10.67
N PRO A 76 0.79 10.66 -10.93
CA PRO A 76 1.40 9.39 -11.31
C PRO A 76 1.12 8.28 -10.30
N SER A 77 0.61 7.14 -10.78
CA SER A 77 0.22 6.02 -9.92
C SER A 77 1.40 5.44 -9.13
N SER A 78 2.62 5.49 -9.66
CA SER A 78 3.84 5.09 -8.95
C SER A 78 4.08 5.95 -7.71
N LEU A 79 3.85 7.25 -7.80
CA LEU A 79 4.03 8.21 -6.72
C LEU A 79 2.97 8.01 -5.63
N VAL A 80 1.72 7.77 -6.05
CA VAL A 80 0.64 7.41 -5.13
C VAL A 80 0.94 6.10 -4.41
N ALA A 81 1.31 5.05 -5.15
CA ALA A 81 1.64 3.74 -4.59
C ALA A 81 2.78 3.82 -3.57
N GLU A 82 3.87 4.53 -3.87
CA GLU A 82 4.99 4.74 -2.95
C GLU A 82 4.56 5.48 -1.68
N GLY A 83 3.78 6.56 -1.83
CA GLY A 83 3.30 7.35 -0.70
C GLY A 83 2.38 6.56 0.25
N LEU A 84 1.59 5.62 -0.28
CA LEU A 84 0.70 4.76 0.52
C LEU A 84 1.46 3.70 1.32
N LEU A 85 2.72 3.40 1.01
CA LEU A 85 3.51 2.42 1.75
C LEU A 85 3.77 2.81 3.20
N VAL A 86 3.45 4.04 3.65
CA VAL A 86 3.47 4.38 5.09
C VAL A 86 2.30 3.76 5.86
N ILE A 87 1.25 3.30 5.16
CA ILE A 87 0.01 2.82 5.76
C ILE A 87 0.11 1.29 5.93
N PRO A 88 0.24 0.77 7.17
CA PRO A 88 0.41 -0.66 7.38
C PRO A 88 -0.76 -1.50 6.87
N GLU A 89 -1.99 -1.00 6.98
CA GLU A 89 -3.20 -1.68 6.51
C GLU A 89 -3.21 -1.84 4.98
N TYR A 90 -2.72 -0.84 4.25
CA TYR A 90 -2.55 -0.92 2.80
C TYR A 90 -1.45 -1.91 2.40
N ARG A 91 -0.30 -1.91 3.11
CA ARG A 91 0.74 -2.94 2.88
C ARG A 91 0.19 -4.35 3.14
N GLY A 92 -0.63 -4.53 4.19
CA GLY A 92 -1.31 -5.78 4.49
C GLY A 92 -2.28 -6.20 3.39
N LEU A 93 -3.02 -5.25 2.81
CA LEU A 93 -3.88 -5.50 1.65
C LEU A 93 -3.08 -6.00 0.45
N LEU A 94 -1.99 -5.31 0.08
CA LEU A 94 -1.12 -5.72 -1.03
C LEU A 94 -0.54 -7.12 -0.82
N ALA A 95 -0.09 -7.44 0.40
CA ALA A 95 0.43 -8.75 0.72
C ALA A 95 -0.65 -9.85 0.54
N ARG A 96 -1.90 -9.58 0.88
CA ARG A 96 -3.02 -10.52 0.69
C ARG A 96 -3.39 -10.69 -0.78
N ASP A 97 -3.42 -9.61 -1.56
CA ASP A 97 -3.80 -9.66 -2.97
C ASP A 97 -2.69 -10.26 -3.85
N CYS A 98 -1.42 -10.08 -3.48
CA CYS A 98 -0.28 -10.62 -4.22
C CYS A 98 0.14 -12.03 -3.79
N LEU A 99 -0.35 -12.55 -2.66
CA LEU A 99 -0.02 -13.89 -2.18
C LEU A 99 -1.25 -14.81 -2.25
N PRO A 100 -1.11 -16.05 -2.76
CA PRO A 100 -2.16 -17.06 -2.67
C PRO A 100 -2.66 -17.23 -1.21
N GLU A 101 -3.96 -17.48 -1.03
CA GLU A 101 -4.63 -17.57 0.30
C GLU A 101 -3.88 -18.43 1.32
N ARG A 102 -3.20 -19.49 0.86
CA ARG A 102 -2.37 -20.37 1.70
C ARG A 102 -1.24 -19.68 2.46
N TYR A 103 -0.83 -18.47 2.06
CA TYR A 103 0.24 -17.70 2.71
C TYR A 103 -0.27 -16.56 3.61
N HIS A 104 -1.60 -16.36 3.71
CA HIS A 104 -2.19 -15.27 4.49
C HIS A 104 -1.96 -15.41 6.01
N GLY A 105 -1.67 -16.62 6.50
CA GLY A 105 -1.33 -16.89 7.91
C GLY A 105 0.16 -16.76 8.27
N GLU A 106 1.05 -16.63 7.28
CA GLU A 106 2.51 -16.59 7.51
C GLU A 106 3.08 -15.17 7.60
N PHE A 107 2.27 -14.16 7.28
CA PHE A 107 2.70 -12.76 7.34
C PHE A 107 2.63 -12.23 8.79
N ASN A 108 3.52 -12.75 9.64
CA ASN A 108 3.80 -12.16 10.93
C ASN A 108 4.96 -11.15 10.75
N PRO A 109 4.72 -9.83 10.84
CA PRO A 109 5.78 -8.83 10.69
C PRO A 109 6.89 -8.97 11.76
N ALA A 110 6.62 -9.66 12.88
CA ALA A 110 7.65 -9.99 13.87
C ALA A 110 8.68 -11.03 13.36
N LEU A 111 8.29 -11.93 12.46
CA LEU A 111 9.20 -12.96 11.91
C LEU A 111 10.16 -12.42 10.85
N LEU A 112 9.87 -11.26 10.26
CA LEU A 112 10.77 -10.59 9.30
C LEU A 112 12.00 -9.99 9.99
N HIS A 113 11.92 -9.66 11.28
CA HIS A 113 13.06 -9.17 12.05
C HIS A 113 13.97 -10.28 12.60
N GLU A 114 13.51 -11.53 12.68
CA GLU A 114 14.28 -12.64 13.27
C GLU A 114 14.97 -13.55 12.25
N ARG A 115 14.63 -13.49 10.95
CA ARG A 115 15.15 -14.43 9.93
C ARG A 115 16.07 -13.79 8.88
N GLY A 116 16.96 -12.90 9.31
CA GLY A 116 18.01 -12.32 8.46
C GLY A 116 19.15 -13.30 8.14
N GLY A 117 18.85 -14.48 7.58
CA GLY A 117 19.88 -15.50 7.36
C GLY A 117 19.59 -16.61 6.35
N GLU A 118 18.51 -16.57 5.57
CA GLU A 118 18.34 -17.51 4.46
C GLU A 118 18.42 -16.76 3.12
N HIS A 119 19.35 -17.21 2.27
CA HIS A 119 19.61 -16.64 0.95
C HIS A 119 18.34 -16.80 0.08
N LEU A 120 17.92 -15.70 -0.56
CA LEU A 120 16.69 -15.62 -1.33
C LEU A 120 16.59 -16.69 -2.45
N GLU A 121 17.73 -17.15 -2.95
CA GLU A 121 17.86 -18.16 -4.01
C GLU A 121 17.40 -19.56 -3.52
N ASP A 122 17.79 -19.96 -2.32
CA ASP A 122 17.38 -21.25 -1.72
C ASP A 122 15.87 -21.35 -1.44
N ARG A 123 15.17 -20.20 -1.40
CA ARG A 123 13.71 -20.14 -1.23
C ARG A 123 12.98 -20.24 -2.56
N LEU A 124 13.57 -19.74 -3.65
CA LEU A 124 12.97 -19.81 -4.99
C LEU A 124 13.03 -21.24 -5.52
N ASP A 125 14.14 -21.95 -5.32
CA ASP A 125 14.30 -23.35 -5.75
C ASP A 125 13.29 -24.28 -5.05
N ARG A 126 13.06 -24.08 -3.73
CA ARG A 126 12.07 -24.85 -2.98
C ARG A 126 10.63 -24.59 -3.42
N LEU A 127 10.33 -23.37 -3.88
CA LEU A 127 9.00 -22.99 -4.39
C LEU A 127 8.76 -23.51 -5.81
N GLU A 128 9.81 -23.59 -6.65
CA GLU A 128 9.74 -24.26 -7.95
C GLU A 128 9.45 -25.76 -7.81
N ASP A 129 10.15 -26.44 -6.90
CA ASP A 129 9.99 -27.87 -6.69
C ASP A 129 8.59 -28.22 -6.14
N THR A 130 8.07 -27.42 -5.21
CA THR A 130 6.70 -27.59 -4.73
C THR A 130 5.65 -27.24 -5.79
N GLY A 131 5.92 -26.26 -6.66
CA GLY A 131 5.05 -25.93 -7.78
C GLY A 131 5.00 -27.01 -8.87
N LYS A 132 6.13 -27.67 -9.15
CA LYS A 132 6.21 -28.83 -10.07
C LYS A 132 5.51 -30.05 -9.47
N ALA A 133 5.71 -30.34 -8.19
CA ALA A 133 5.05 -31.44 -7.49
C ALA A 133 3.52 -31.27 -7.41
N ALA A 134 3.03 -30.03 -7.34
CA ALA A 134 1.61 -29.71 -7.34
C ALA A 134 0.98 -29.60 -8.75
N GLY A 135 1.75 -29.83 -9.83
CA GLY A 135 1.28 -29.75 -11.21
C GLY A 135 0.92 -28.34 -11.69
N ILE A 136 1.39 -27.30 -11.00
CA ILE A 136 1.08 -25.88 -11.29
C ILE A 136 1.93 -25.38 -12.46
N PHE A 137 3.16 -25.87 -12.60
CA PHE A 137 4.04 -25.56 -13.73
C PHE A 137 4.06 -26.74 -14.70
N ARG A 138 3.46 -26.55 -15.89
CA ARG A 138 3.61 -27.50 -16.99
C ARG A 138 4.97 -27.26 -17.63
N THR A 139 5.84 -28.26 -17.62
CA THR A 139 6.97 -28.33 -18.56
C THR A 139 6.38 -28.51 -19.95
N GLU A 140 6.63 -27.56 -20.85
CA GLU A 140 6.26 -27.72 -22.26
C GLU A 140 6.95 -28.96 -22.83
N PRO A 141 6.24 -29.81 -23.60
CA PRO A 141 6.88 -30.90 -24.32
C PRO A 141 7.62 -30.38 -25.55
N GLU A 142 8.76 -31.01 -25.82
CA GLU A 142 9.72 -30.79 -26.92
C GLU A 142 9.10 -30.72 -28.31
#